data_AF-A0A2L1K0E1-F1
#
_entry.id   AF-A0A2L1K0E1-F1
#
_cell.length_a   1.000
_cell.length_b   1.000
_cell.length_c   1.000
_cell.angle_alpha   90.00
_cell.angle_beta   90.00
_cell.angle_gamma   90.00
#
_symmetry.space_group_name_H-M   'P 1'
#
loop_
_entity.id
_entity.type
_entity.pdbx_description
1 polymer ?
#
loop_
_entity_poly.entity_id
_entity_poly.type
_entity_poly.pdbx_seq_one_letter_code
_entity_poly.pdbx_strand_id
1 'polypeptide(L)'
;EYPQSEMFVDRAPEEEEQQLEEYRASRRSEANEDLEFPDEIELHPHVLARERLARYRGLKNFKISPWETSEDRPYEPEDWRRLLQFADYKGSKNKAVREALVGGVNPGHRVDVHLRAVPAPLRNRPQPVCLFSLLRHEHKHTVVNINMTLNSDVEAPLKSKEELIIQYGPRRLVVNPVFSTSGVTPNNVHKFDRYLHPGRSAIASWIGPMTWGSVPVLVFKNKQVGDPEVLDGGDDDKGPTTTSEHLDLIGTGTVVAPDQSRVVAKRAILTGHPFKINRKVVTVRYMFFNAEDVKWFKAFQL
;
A
#
# COMPACT_ATOMS: atom_id res chain seq x y z
N GLU A 1 -27.89 42.21 -10.42
CA GLU A 1 -26.59 42.93 -10.45
C GLU A 1 -25.49 41.90 -10.34
N TYR A 2 -24.48 41.96 -11.22
CA TYR A 2 -23.29 41.12 -11.06
C TYR A 2 -22.47 41.71 -9.89
N PRO A 3 -21.93 40.89 -8.97
CA PRO A 3 -21.06 41.39 -7.93
C PRO A 3 -19.87 42.11 -8.57
N GLN A 4 -19.61 43.31 -8.07
CA GLN A 4 -18.54 44.19 -8.52
C GLN A 4 -17.23 43.41 -8.46
N SER A 5 -16.49 43.35 -9.57
CA SER A 5 -15.19 42.67 -9.61
C SER A 5 -14.29 43.24 -8.54
N GLU A 6 -13.95 42.44 -7.53
CA GLU A 6 -12.99 42.84 -6.51
C GLU A 6 -11.69 43.26 -7.22
N MET A 7 -11.19 44.44 -6.87
CA MET A 7 -9.91 44.92 -7.39
C MET A 7 -8.79 44.06 -6.80
N PHE A 8 -8.40 43.04 -7.56
CA PHE A 8 -7.25 42.20 -7.25
C PHE A 8 -5.96 42.97 -7.54
N VAL A 9 -5.45 43.67 -6.52
CA VAL A 9 -4.15 44.35 -6.53
C VAL A 9 -3.05 43.30 -6.35
N ASP A 10 -2.02 43.35 -7.20
CA ASP A 10 -0.80 42.55 -7.02
C ASP A 10 -0.03 43.11 -5.81
N ARG A 11 -0.11 42.39 -4.68
CA ARG A 11 0.46 42.80 -3.38
C ARG A 11 1.95 42.45 -3.30
N ALA A 12 2.63 42.99 -2.29
CA ALA A 12 4.06 42.79 -2.07
C ALA A 12 4.41 41.31 -1.79
N PRO A 13 5.61 40.81 -2.17
CA PRO A 13 5.97 39.39 -2.06
C PRO A 13 5.92 38.84 -0.64
N GLU A 14 6.20 39.66 0.38
CA GLU A 14 6.11 39.26 1.80
C GLU A 14 4.66 38.94 2.24
N GLU A 15 3.66 39.64 1.67
CA GLU A 15 2.24 39.37 1.97
C GLU A 15 1.73 38.10 1.26
N GLU A 16 2.35 37.72 0.12
CA GLU A 16 2.04 36.47 -0.58
C GLU A 16 2.58 35.25 0.19
N GLU A 17 3.75 35.36 0.81
CA GLU A 17 4.31 34.31 1.68
C GLU A 17 3.44 34.09 2.92
N GLN A 18 2.99 35.16 3.58
CA GLN A 18 2.13 35.08 4.77
C GLN A 18 0.78 34.42 4.48
N GLN A 19 0.13 34.75 3.36
CA GLN A 19 -1.13 34.10 2.95
C GLN A 19 -0.96 32.61 2.66
N LEU A 20 0.19 32.23 2.07
CA LEU A 20 0.52 30.82 1.82
C LEU A 20 0.68 30.05 3.13
N GLU A 21 1.30 30.67 4.14
CA GLU A 21 1.47 30.08 5.47
C GLU A 21 0.16 29.98 6.25
N GLU A 22 -0.69 31.01 6.21
CA GLU A 22 -2.02 30.97 6.83
C GLU A 22 -2.89 29.86 6.23
N TYR A 23 -2.84 29.70 4.89
CA TYR A 23 -3.51 28.60 4.21
C TYR A 23 -3.00 27.24 4.70
N ARG A 24 -1.68 27.05 4.83
CA ARG A 24 -1.07 25.81 5.35
C ARG A 24 -1.45 25.53 6.81
N ALA A 25 -1.49 26.57 7.66
CA ALA A 25 -1.80 26.44 9.08
C ALA A 25 -3.26 26.02 9.34
N SER A 26 -4.17 26.27 8.39
CA SER A 26 -5.58 25.89 8.50
C SER A 26 -5.84 24.38 8.33
N ARG A 27 -4.83 23.58 7.96
CA ARG A 27 -5.01 22.16 7.61
C ARG A 27 -5.12 21.22 8.82
N ARG A 28 -6.01 20.24 8.68
CA ARG A 28 -6.24 19.12 9.63
C ARG A 28 -5.14 18.05 9.48
N SER A 29 -5.21 16.98 10.29
CA SER A 29 -4.29 15.82 10.21
C SER A 29 -4.18 15.21 8.81
N GLU A 30 -2.98 14.77 8.41
CA GLU A 30 -2.67 14.25 7.05
C GLU A 30 -3.68 13.23 6.50
N ALA A 31 -4.20 12.33 7.34
CA ALA A 31 -5.11 11.28 6.89
C ALA A 31 -6.53 11.82 6.59
N ASN A 32 -7.00 12.80 7.37
CA ASN A 32 -8.29 13.45 7.09
C ASN A 32 -8.21 14.30 5.83
N GLU A 33 -7.05 14.89 5.59
CA GLU A 33 -6.80 15.62 4.35
C GLU A 33 -6.74 14.69 3.14
N ASP A 34 -6.07 13.53 3.20
CA ASP A 34 -6.09 12.55 2.10
C ASP A 34 -7.52 12.06 1.79
N LEU A 35 -8.40 12.03 2.80
CA LEU A 35 -9.80 11.68 2.62
C LEU A 35 -10.60 12.76 1.88
N GLU A 36 -10.37 14.04 2.20
CA GLU A 36 -11.03 15.20 1.58
C GLU A 36 -10.44 15.53 0.20
N PHE A 37 -9.11 15.48 0.10
CA PHE A 37 -8.27 15.96 -1.00
C PHE A 37 -7.24 14.88 -1.40
N PRO A 38 -7.69 13.77 -2.03
CA PRO A 38 -6.86 12.61 -2.26
C PRO A 38 -5.75 12.88 -3.29
N ASP A 39 -4.53 12.45 -2.98
CA ASP A 39 -3.34 12.54 -3.83
C ASP A 39 -2.85 13.96 -4.16
N GLU A 40 -3.38 14.98 -3.50
CA GLU A 40 -2.89 16.35 -3.67
C GLU A 40 -1.44 16.48 -3.18
N ILE A 41 -0.69 17.32 -3.90
CA ILE A 41 0.64 17.73 -3.51
C ILE A 41 0.78 19.24 -3.71
N GLU A 42 1.38 19.88 -2.73
CA GLU A 42 1.79 21.28 -2.85
C GLU A 42 3.25 21.35 -3.29
N LEU A 43 3.52 22.24 -4.25
CA LEU A 43 4.86 22.57 -4.66
C LEU A 43 5.41 23.67 -3.76
N HIS A 44 6.71 23.61 -3.45
CA HIS A 44 7.37 24.65 -2.68
C HIS A 44 7.98 25.67 -3.63
N PRO A 45 7.91 26.99 -3.36
CA PRO A 45 8.49 28.01 -4.25
C PRO A 45 9.96 27.78 -4.59
N HIS A 46 10.75 27.30 -3.64
CA HIS A 46 12.19 27.02 -3.81
C HIS A 46 12.50 25.71 -4.55
N VAL A 47 11.51 24.92 -4.94
CA VAL A 47 11.72 23.62 -5.60
C VAL A 47 11.17 23.67 -7.02
N LEU A 48 12.04 23.43 -8.00
CA LEU A 48 11.66 23.34 -9.40
C LEU A 48 10.70 22.16 -9.61
N ALA A 49 9.50 22.44 -10.12
CA ALA A 49 8.45 21.43 -10.26
C ALA A 49 8.86 20.34 -11.25
N ARG A 50 9.53 20.72 -12.34
CA ARG A 50 10.04 19.78 -13.36
C ARG A 50 11.02 18.74 -12.80
N GLU A 51 11.87 19.12 -11.84
CA GLU A 51 12.85 18.22 -11.24
C GLU A 51 12.19 17.30 -10.21
N ARG A 52 11.35 17.89 -9.34
CA ARG A 52 10.59 17.14 -8.34
C ARG A 52 9.67 16.08 -8.97
N LEU A 53 9.08 16.42 -10.12
CA LEU A 53 8.12 15.56 -10.83
C LEU A 53 8.72 14.93 -12.09
N ALA A 54 10.05 14.91 -12.24
CA ALA A 54 10.71 14.38 -13.43
C ALA A 54 10.35 12.91 -13.75
N ARG A 55 10.03 12.12 -12.71
CA ARG A 55 9.64 10.71 -12.83
C ARG A 55 8.15 10.51 -13.06
N TYR A 56 7.35 11.57 -12.97
CA TYR A 56 5.92 11.49 -13.23
C TYR A 56 5.66 11.57 -14.73
N ARG A 57 4.60 10.89 -15.14
CA ARG A 57 4.08 10.95 -16.50
C ARG A 57 2.60 11.30 -16.43
N GLY A 58 2.12 12.06 -17.41
CA GLY A 58 0.69 12.32 -17.53
C GLY A 58 0.03 11.30 -18.42
N LEU A 59 -1.13 10.85 -17.97
CA LEU A 59 -1.99 9.95 -18.72
C LEU A 59 -3.30 10.67 -19.00
N LYS A 60 -3.79 10.55 -20.24
CA LYS A 60 -5.10 11.08 -20.61
C LYS A 60 -6.23 10.36 -19.86
N ASN A 61 -6.09 9.05 -19.68
CA ASN A 61 -7.03 8.27 -18.87
C ASN A 61 -6.28 7.17 -18.12
N PHE A 62 -6.34 7.21 -16.79
CA PHE A 62 -5.64 6.29 -15.91
C PHE A 62 -5.97 4.80 -16.17
N LYS A 63 -7.22 4.48 -16.55
CA LYS A 63 -7.68 3.09 -16.71
C LYS A 63 -7.47 2.51 -18.10
N ILE A 64 -7.29 3.37 -19.11
CA ILE A 64 -7.32 2.97 -20.53
C ILE A 64 -5.98 3.24 -21.21
N SER A 65 -5.31 4.34 -20.85
CA SER A 65 -4.02 4.67 -21.45
C SER A 65 -2.99 3.56 -21.19
N PRO A 66 -2.20 3.17 -22.21
CA PRO A 66 -1.17 2.14 -22.03
C PRO A 66 -0.10 2.62 -21.05
N TRP A 67 0.38 1.70 -20.20
CA TRP A 67 1.49 1.97 -19.30
C TRP A 67 2.76 1.34 -19.84
N GLU A 68 3.69 2.18 -20.30
CA GLU A 68 4.98 1.72 -20.79
C GLU A 68 5.88 1.33 -19.61
N THR A 69 6.32 0.09 -19.56
CA THR A 69 7.12 -0.46 -18.44
C THR A 69 8.62 -0.41 -18.70
N SER A 70 9.05 -0.21 -19.95
CA SER A 70 10.48 -0.20 -20.31
C SER A 70 11.27 0.90 -19.59
N GLU A 71 10.70 2.10 -19.45
CA GLU A 71 11.30 3.23 -18.74
C GLU A 71 11.41 3.01 -17.22
N ASP A 72 10.56 2.13 -16.66
CA ASP A 72 10.52 1.86 -15.22
C ASP A 72 11.54 0.78 -14.80
N ARG A 73 12.02 -0.05 -15.73
CA ARG A 73 12.96 -1.14 -15.47
C ARG A 73 14.21 -0.74 -14.68
N PRO A 74 14.82 0.44 -14.87
CA PRO A 74 15.98 0.86 -14.08
C PRO A 74 15.68 1.11 -12.60
N TYR A 75 14.41 1.30 -12.24
CA TYR A 75 13.96 1.57 -10.87
C TYR A 75 13.35 0.35 -10.18
N GLU A 76 13.27 -0.79 -10.87
CA GLU A 76 12.82 -2.05 -10.27
C GLU A 76 13.82 -2.54 -9.21
N PRO A 77 13.35 -3.24 -8.16
CA PRO A 77 14.24 -3.92 -7.22
C PRO A 77 15.19 -4.90 -7.93
N GLU A 78 16.42 -5.04 -7.45
CA GLU A 78 17.43 -5.90 -8.08
C GLU A 78 16.94 -7.36 -8.25
N ASP A 79 16.24 -7.87 -7.23
CA ASP A 79 15.70 -9.22 -7.22
C ASP A 79 14.39 -9.39 -8.01
N TRP A 80 13.84 -8.33 -8.60
CA TRP A 80 12.56 -8.38 -9.31
C TRP A 80 12.54 -9.44 -10.43
N ARG A 81 13.64 -9.53 -11.18
CA ARG A 81 13.80 -10.52 -12.26
C ARG A 81 14.00 -11.95 -11.77
N ARG A 82 14.34 -12.15 -10.48
CA ARG A 82 14.52 -13.47 -9.86
C ARG A 82 13.22 -14.01 -9.28
N LEU A 83 12.18 -13.19 -9.21
CA LEU A 83 10.88 -13.60 -8.68
C LEU A 83 10.22 -14.66 -9.56
N LEU A 84 9.47 -15.54 -8.92
CA LEU A 84 8.70 -16.58 -9.61
C LEU A 84 7.58 -15.95 -10.44
N GLN A 85 7.67 -16.15 -11.75
CA GLN A 85 6.70 -15.71 -12.76
C GLN A 85 5.76 -16.84 -13.15
N PHE A 86 4.51 -16.46 -13.45
CA PHE A 86 3.48 -17.38 -13.93
C PHE A 86 2.98 -16.92 -15.29
N ALA A 87 3.13 -17.77 -16.32
CA ALA A 87 2.44 -17.57 -17.59
C ALA A 87 0.96 -17.98 -17.47
N ASP A 88 0.69 -19.13 -16.85
CA ASP A 88 -0.66 -19.59 -16.50
C ASP A 88 -0.68 -20.03 -15.02
N TYR A 89 -1.20 -19.15 -14.17
CA TYR A 89 -1.35 -19.43 -12.74
C TYR A 89 -2.34 -20.57 -12.47
N LYS A 90 -3.46 -20.63 -13.21
CA LYS A 90 -4.53 -21.62 -12.97
C LYS A 90 -4.06 -23.03 -13.32
N GLY A 91 -3.40 -23.19 -14.47
CA GLY A 91 -2.78 -24.44 -14.88
C GLY A 91 -1.70 -24.90 -13.91
N SER A 92 -0.82 -23.98 -13.51
CA SER A 92 0.27 -24.27 -12.55
C SER A 92 -0.26 -24.69 -11.18
N LYS A 93 -1.29 -24.00 -10.67
CA LYS A 93 -1.99 -24.37 -9.42
C LYS A 93 -2.57 -25.78 -9.50
N ASN A 94 -3.34 -26.06 -10.56
CA ASN A 94 -3.98 -27.36 -10.73
C ASN A 94 -2.97 -28.50 -10.87
N LYS A 95 -1.80 -28.23 -11.46
CA LYS A 95 -0.69 -29.20 -11.53
C LYS A 95 -0.08 -29.43 -10.15
N ALA A 96 0.27 -28.37 -9.42
CA ALA A 96 0.86 -28.48 -8.08
C ALA A 96 -0.05 -29.22 -7.10
N VAL A 97 -1.37 -28.97 -7.15
CA VAL A 97 -2.35 -29.67 -6.31
C VAL A 97 -2.46 -31.15 -6.68
N ARG A 98 -2.53 -31.50 -7.98
CA ARG A 98 -2.58 -32.91 -8.42
C ARG A 98 -1.32 -33.68 -8.05
N GLU A 99 -0.15 -33.06 -8.19
CA GLU A 99 1.11 -33.67 -7.80
C GLU A 99 1.15 -33.97 -6.30
N ALA A 100 0.59 -33.11 -5.46
CA ALA A 100 0.55 -33.31 -4.01
C ALA A 100 -0.40 -34.43 -3.55
N LEU A 101 -1.35 -34.85 -4.39
CA LEU A 101 -2.24 -35.98 -4.11
C LEU A 101 -1.58 -37.33 -4.41
N VAL A 102 -0.45 -37.33 -5.13
CA VAL A 102 0.23 -38.56 -5.56
C VAL A 102 1.42 -38.83 -4.65
N GLY A 103 1.30 -39.89 -3.85
CA GLY A 103 2.35 -40.35 -2.94
C GLY A 103 2.25 -39.75 -1.54
N GLY A 104 3.14 -40.21 -0.65
CA GLY A 104 3.12 -39.84 0.77
C GLY A 104 2.30 -40.78 1.65
N VAL A 105 2.06 -40.36 2.89
CA VAL A 105 1.32 -41.13 3.89
C VAL A 105 -0.12 -40.64 3.95
N ASN A 106 -1.08 -41.57 3.95
CA ASN A 106 -2.50 -41.24 4.02
C ASN A 106 -2.87 -40.63 5.40
N PRO A 107 -3.87 -39.73 5.46
CA PRO A 107 -4.36 -39.17 6.72
C PRO A 107 -4.72 -40.27 7.75
N GLY A 108 -4.50 -39.99 9.04
CA GLY A 108 -4.83 -40.90 10.15
C GLY A 108 -3.71 -41.83 10.61
N HIS A 109 -2.55 -41.83 9.94
CA HIS A 109 -1.41 -42.65 10.34
C HIS A 109 -0.45 -41.89 11.26
N ARG A 110 0.09 -42.59 12.26
CA ARG A 110 1.22 -42.10 13.07
C ARG A 110 2.50 -42.21 12.25
N VAL A 111 3.27 -41.13 12.20
CA VAL A 111 4.51 -41.02 11.43
C VAL A 111 5.63 -40.41 12.28
N ASP A 112 6.87 -40.84 12.03
CA ASP A 112 8.07 -40.22 12.56
C ASP A 112 8.73 -39.37 11.46
N VAL A 113 8.79 -38.05 11.68
CA VAL A 113 9.28 -37.09 10.68
C VAL A 113 10.70 -36.66 11.00
N HIS A 114 11.66 -37.06 10.16
CA HIS A 114 13.06 -36.65 10.29
C HIS A 114 13.36 -35.43 9.42
N LEU A 115 13.53 -34.27 10.06
CA LEU A 115 13.82 -33.00 9.37
C LEU A 115 15.32 -32.72 9.30
N ARG A 116 15.80 -32.30 8.14
CA ARG A 116 17.18 -31.86 7.94
C ARG A 116 17.37 -30.42 8.42
N ALA A 117 18.50 -30.13 9.08
CA ALA A 117 18.96 -28.78 9.41
C ALA A 117 17.96 -27.93 10.22
N VAL A 118 17.38 -28.50 11.29
CA VAL A 118 16.47 -27.78 12.20
C VAL A 118 17.25 -26.83 13.10
N PRO A 119 16.94 -25.51 13.11
CA PRO A 119 17.55 -24.54 14.01
C PRO A 119 17.37 -24.89 15.50
N ALA A 120 18.38 -24.61 16.32
CA ALA A 120 18.35 -24.87 17.76
C ALA A 120 17.14 -24.25 18.50
N PRO A 121 16.67 -23.01 18.18
CA PRO A 121 15.50 -22.43 18.85
C PRO A 121 14.22 -23.25 18.71
N LEU A 122 14.07 -24.04 17.64
CA LEU A 122 12.89 -24.88 17.44
C LEU A 122 12.89 -26.14 18.34
N ARG A 123 14.04 -26.52 18.91
CA ARG A 123 14.14 -27.70 19.79
C ARG A 123 13.44 -27.48 21.13
N ASN A 124 13.44 -26.25 21.62
CA ASN A 124 12.92 -25.89 22.94
C ASN A 124 11.58 -25.14 22.85
N ARG A 125 10.86 -25.23 21.71
CA ARG A 125 9.58 -24.54 21.56
C ARG A 125 8.49 -25.20 22.43
N PRO A 126 7.60 -24.41 23.04
CA PRO A 126 6.43 -24.94 23.73
C PRO A 126 5.55 -25.72 22.74
N GLN A 127 5.06 -26.87 23.19
CA GLN A 127 4.10 -27.69 22.45
C GLN A 127 2.67 -27.11 22.64
N PRO A 128 1.75 -27.25 21.66
CA PRO A 128 1.85 -28.09 20.47
C PRO A 128 2.59 -27.45 19.28
N VAL A 129 3.30 -28.29 18.52
CA VAL A 129 3.96 -27.92 17.26
C VAL A 129 3.16 -28.48 16.10
N CYS A 130 2.71 -27.61 15.19
CA CYS A 130 2.06 -28.01 13.94
C CYS A 130 3.08 -28.04 12.79
N LEU A 131 3.00 -29.06 11.94
CA LEU A 131 3.81 -29.20 10.73
C LEU A 131 2.90 -29.19 9.50
N PHE A 132 3.31 -28.45 8.47
CA PHE A 132 2.59 -28.35 7.21
C PHE A 132 3.53 -28.73 6.07
N SER A 133 3.06 -29.57 5.14
CA SER A 133 3.77 -29.80 3.89
C SER A 133 3.53 -28.63 2.94
N LEU A 134 4.60 -28.17 2.29
CA LEU A 134 4.52 -27.11 1.30
C LEU A 134 4.31 -27.71 -0.08
N LEU A 135 3.46 -27.07 -0.87
CA LEU A 135 3.28 -27.44 -2.27
C LEU A 135 4.50 -27.00 -3.10
N ARG A 136 4.60 -27.55 -4.31
CA ARG A 136 5.67 -27.23 -5.25
C ARG A 136 5.75 -25.71 -5.45
N HIS A 137 6.95 -25.16 -5.30
CA HIS A 137 7.29 -23.74 -5.46
C HIS A 137 6.77 -22.76 -4.38
N GLU A 138 6.12 -23.21 -3.31
CA GLU A 138 5.67 -22.29 -2.23
C GLU A 138 6.81 -21.68 -1.40
N HIS A 139 8.04 -22.21 -1.49
CA HIS A 139 9.20 -21.56 -0.88
C HIS A 139 9.74 -20.39 -1.72
N LYS A 140 9.42 -20.34 -3.01
CA LYS A 140 9.92 -19.31 -3.92
C LYS A 140 9.19 -18.00 -3.68
N HIS A 141 9.89 -16.89 -3.90
CA HIS A 141 9.34 -15.56 -3.73
C HIS A 141 8.66 -15.08 -5.01
N THR A 142 7.54 -14.38 -4.86
CA THR A 142 6.80 -13.74 -5.95
C THR A 142 6.16 -12.45 -5.42
N VAL A 143 5.49 -11.71 -6.31
CA VAL A 143 4.64 -10.58 -5.92
C VAL A 143 3.35 -11.15 -5.35
N VAL A 144 3.20 -11.06 -4.03
CA VAL A 144 2.00 -11.50 -3.33
C VAL A 144 1.01 -10.35 -3.32
N ASN A 145 -0.22 -10.64 -3.75
CA ASN A 145 -1.35 -9.72 -3.71
C ASN A 145 -2.40 -10.32 -2.78
N ILE A 146 -2.89 -9.54 -1.82
CA ILE A 146 -4.05 -9.92 -1.00
C ILE A 146 -5.14 -8.87 -1.15
N ASN A 147 -6.39 -9.30 -1.15
CA ASN A 147 -7.52 -8.41 -0.93
C ASN A 147 -7.78 -8.35 0.56
N MET A 148 -7.62 -7.19 1.18
CA MET A 148 -7.84 -7.00 2.61
C MET A 148 -8.90 -5.94 2.88
N THR A 149 -9.63 -6.16 3.96
CA THR A 149 -10.66 -5.28 4.52
C THR A 149 -10.33 -5.03 5.98
N LEU A 150 -10.32 -3.77 6.40
CA LEU A 150 -10.15 -3.43 7.80
C LEU A 150 -11.40 -3.83 8.59
N ASN A 151 -11.19 -4.25 9.84
CA ASN A 151 -12.26 -4.54 10.77
C ASN A 151 -12.97 -3.24 11.17
N SER A 152 -14.27 -3.34 11.50
CA SER A 152 -15.07 -2.18 11.91
C SER A 152 -14.59 -1.53 13.21
N ASP A 153 -13.87 -2.28 14.05
CA ASP A 153 -13.32 -1.80 15.33
C ASP A 153 -12.10 -0.87 15.16
N VAL A 154 -11.53 -0.83 13.95
CA VAL A 154 -10.37 0.00 13.63
C VAL A 154 -10.86 1.36 13.14
N GLU A 155 -10.83 2.36 14.02
CA GLU A 155 -11.19 3.73 13.67
C GLU A 155 -10.04 4.47 12.96
N ALA A 156 -8.80 4.13 13.29
CA ALA A 156 -7.62 4.79 12.74
C ALA A 156 -7.34 4.34 11.29
N PRO A 157 -7.09 5.27 10.36
CA PRO A 157 -6.68 4.92 9.00
C PRO A 157 -5.29 4.27 9.00
N LEU A 158 -5.11 3.25 8.17
CA LEU A 158 -3.87 2.50 8.08
C LEU A 158 -2.97 3.06 6.98
N LYS A 159 -1.72 3.39 7.29
CA LYS A 159 -0.79 3.98 6.30
C LYS A 159 -0.18 2.90 5.42
N SER A 160 -0.08 3.17 4.12
CA SER A 160 0.62 2.31 3.17
C SER A 160 2.12 2.28 3.48
N LYS A 161 2.75 1.11 3.31
CA LYS A 161 4.15 0.80 3.68
C LYS A 161 4.44 0.75 5.19
N GLU A 162 3.41 0.83 6.03
CA GLU A 162 3.55 0.55 7.46
C GLU A 162 3.86 -0.94 7.71
N GLU A 163 4.56 -1.25 8.79
CA GLU A 163 4.86 -2.63 9.15
C GLU A 163 3.60 -3.34 9.65
N LEU A 164 3.24 -4.44 9.00
CA LEU A 164 2.11 -5.29 9.34
C LEU A 164 2.54 -6.74 9.49
N ILE A 165 1.89 -7.45 10.40
CA ILE A 165 2.06 -8.89 10.58
C ILE A 165 0.93 -9.56 9.82
N ILE A 166 1.26 -10.18 8.69
CA ILE A 166 0.28 -10.86 7.85
C ILE A 166 0.41 -12.36 8.03
N GLN A 167 -0.70 -13.00 8.40
CA GLN A 167 -0.81 -14.44 8.44
C GLN A 167 -1.70 -14.93 7.31
N TYR A 168 -1.17 -15.77 6.44
CA TYR A 168 -1.93 -16.44 5.38
C TYR A 168 -1.63 -17.93 5.38
N GLY A 169 -2.67 -18.73 5.56
CA GLY A 169 -2.54 -20.15 5.83
C GLY A 169 -1.67 -20.39 7.08
N PRO A 170 -0.63 -21.25 7.01
CA PRO A 170 0.23 -21.52 8.15
C PRO A 170 1.40 -20.52 8.31
N ARG A 171 1.57 -19.58 7.38
CA ARG A 171 2.71 -18.66 7.37
C ARG A 171 2.33 -17.34 8.04
N ARG A 172 3.23 -16.79 8.84
CA ARG A 172 3.16 -15.44 9.40
C ARG A 172 4.42 -14.68 9.02
N LEU A 173 4.26 -13.50 8.45
CA LEU A 173 5.35 -12.66 7.98
C LEU A 173 5.16 -11.23 8.46
N VAL A 174 6.26 -10.56 8.73
CA VAL A 174 6.31 -9.12 8.95
C VAL A 174 6.61 -8.47 7.59
N VAL A 175 5.73 -7.60 7.12
CA VAL A 175 5.79 -7.01 5.78
C VAL A 175 5.36 -5.55 5.78
N ASN A 176 5.85 -4.79 4.80
CA ASN A 176 5.45 -3.40 4.55
C ASN A 176 4.65 -3.32 3.25
N PRO A 177 3.33 -3.62 3.26
CA PRO A 177 2.57 -3.73 2.04
C PRO A 177 2.28 -2.38 1.42
N VAL A 178 2.24 -2.39 0.09
CA VAL A 178 1.79 -1.26 -0.72
C VAL A 178 0.30 -1.44 -1.00
N PHE A 179 -0.52 -0.46 -0.60
CA PHE A 179 -1.95 -0.46 -0.89
C PHE A 179 -2.26 0.09 -2.27
N SER A 180 -3.21 -0.56 -2.93
CA SER A 180 -3.74 -0.15 -4.22
C SER A 180 -5.24 -0.41 -4.32
N THR A 181 -5.90 0.35 -5.17
CA THR A 181 -7.33 0.21 -5.40
C THR A 181 -7.65 -1.17 -5.97
N SER A 182 -8.71 -1.79 -5.46
CA SER A 182 -9.23 -3.05 -5.98
C SER A 182 -9.96 -2.86 -7.32
N GLY A 183 -9.93 -3.87 -8.18
CA GLY A 183 -10.69 -3.88 -9.42
C GLY A 183 -9.89 -4.47 -10.56
N VAL A 184 -10.55 -4.60 -11.71
CA VAL A 184 -9.93 -5.03 -12.96
C VAL A 184 -9.87 -3.83 -13.88
N THR A 185 -8.67 -3.48 -14.32
CA THR A 185 -8.42 -2.42 -15.30
C THR A 185 -7.87 -3.05 -16.58
N PRO A 186 -8.29 -2.60 -17.78
CA PRO A 186 -7.79 -3.16 -19.04
C PRO A 186 -6.26 -3.07 -19.21
N ASN A 187 -5.64 -2.02 -18.68
CA ASN A 187 -4.19 -1.81 -18.72
C ASN A 187 -3.45 -2.40 -17.50
N ASN A 188 -4.16 -3.06 -16.58
CA ASN A 188 -3.64 -3.60 -15.32
C ASN A 188 -2.88 -2.59 -14.43
N VAL A 189 -3.21 -1.30 -14.56
CA VAL A 189 -2.70 -0.22 -13.70
C VAL A 189 -3.72 0.08 -12.62
N HIS A 190 -3.25 0.16 -11.37
CA HIS A 190 -4.07 0.40 -10.19
C HIS A 190 -3.53 1.60 -9.44
N LYS A 191 -4.44 2.43 -8.92
CA LYS A 191 -4.06 3.63 -8.17
C LYS A 191 -3.44 3.20 -6.84
N PHE A 192 -2.30 3.77 -6.49
CA PHE A 192 -1.74 3.67 -5.16
C PHE A 192 -2.62 4.41 -4.16
N ASP A 193 -2.89 3.80 -3.02
CA ASP A 193 -3.61 4.43 -1.91
C ASP A 193 -2.62 4.72 -0.78
N ARG A 194 -2.55 5.98 -0.31
CA ARG A 194 -1.66 6.42 0.76
C ARG A 194 -2.13 5.90 2.12
N TYR A 195 -3.44 5.94 2.32
CA TYR A 195 -4.12 5.45 3.51
C TYR A 195 -5.24 4.49 3.12
N LEU A 196 -5.40 3.42 3.90
CA LEU A 196 -6.57 2.57 3.87
C LEU A 196 -7.52 3.03 4.97
N HIS A 197 -8.61 3.67 4.56
CA HIS A 197 -9.63 4.14 5.49
C HIS A 197 -10.55 2.99 5.95
N PRO A 198 -11.11 3.07 7.17
CA PRO A 198 -12.08 2.11 7.66
C PRO A 198 -13.28 1.96 6.71
N GLY A 199 -13.81 0.75 6.59
CA GLY A 199 -14.92 0.42 5.68
C GLY A 199 -14.56 0.32 4.20
N ARG A 200 -13.30 0.58 3.81
CA ARG A 200 -12.80 0.32 2.45
C ARG A 200 -12.01 -0.98 2.38
N SER A 201 -11.99 -1.57 1.19
CA SER A 201 -11.11 -2.69 0.85
C SER A 201 -9.99 -2.19 -0.07
N ALA A 202 -8.83 -2.83 0.03
CA ALA A 202 -7.71 -2.55 -0.85
C ALA A 202 -6.93 -3.82 -1.16
N ILE A 203 -6.19 -3.78 -2.27
CA ILE A 203 -5.18 -4.80 -2.57
C ILE A 203 -3.88 -4.37 -1.90
N ALA A 204 -3.38 -5.21 -1.00
CA ALA A 204 -2.06 -5.08 -0.39
C ALA A 204 -1.06 -5.96 -1.14
N SER A 205 0.01 -5.33 -1.64
CA SER A 205 1.03 -5.97 -2.47
C SER A 205 2.41 -5.89 -1.82
N TRP A 206 3.16 -6.99 -1.82
CA TRP A 206 4.56 -7.05 -1.37
C TRP A 206 5.29 -8.22 -2.05
N ILE A 207 6.61 -8.30 -1.85
CA ILE A 207 7.42 -9.44 -2.31
C ILE A 207 7.54 -10.45 -1.18
N GLY A 208 7.10 -11.69 -1.39
CA GLY A 208 7.09 -12.71 -0.35
C GLY A 208 6.92 -14.13 -0.89
N PRO A 209 6.92 -15.14 0.00
CA PRO A 209 6.75 -16.52 -0.40
C PRO A 209 5.35 -16.78 -0.97
N MET A 210 5.35 -17.45 -2.11
CA MET A 210 4.18 -17.88 -2.86
C MET A 210 3.26 -18.81 -2.04
N THR A 211 1.95 -18.68 -2.24
CA THR A 211 0.96 -19.66 -1.77
C THR A 211 -0.03 -19.96 -2.89
N TRP A 212 -0.50 -21.21 -2.98
CA TRP A 212 -1.46 -21.59 -4.01
C TRP A 212 -2.91 -21.40 -3.56
N GLY A 213 -3.74 -20.88 -4.47
CA GLY A 213 -5.18 -20.78 -4.29
C GLY A 213 -5.65 -19.55 -3.53
N SER A 214 -6.92 -19.57 -3.12
CA SER A 214 -7.52 -18.52 -2.31
C SER A 214 -7.41 -18.95 -0.86
N VAL A 215 -6.45 -18.34 -0.16
CA VAL A 215 -6.14 -18.65 1.24
C VAL A 215 -6.63 -17.48 2.09
N PRO A 216 -7.33 -17.72 3.21
CA PRO A 216 -7.74 -16.64 4.11
C PRO A 216 -6.51 -16.00 4.77
N VAL A 217 -6.61 -14.69 4.98
CA VAL A 217 -5.56 -13.85 5.51
C VAL A 217 -6.05 -13.13 6.76
N LEU A 218 -5.21 -13.10 7.78
CA LEU A 218 -5.37 -12.29 8.98
C LEU A 218 -4.27 -11.24 9.00
N VAL A 219 -4.63 -10.00 9.27
CA VAL A 219 -3.69 -8.87 9.32
C VAL A 219 -3.66 -8.33 10.74
N PHE A 220 -2.46 -8.31 11.31
CA PHE A 220 -2.22 -7.87 12.68
C PHE A 220 -1.29 -6.67 12.72
N LYS A 221 -1.43 -5.88 13.78
CA LYS A 221 -0.47 -4.85 14.20
C LYS A 221 0.01 -5.17 15.61
N ASN A 222 1.23 -4.78 15.96
CA ASN A 222 1.67 -4.87 17.35
C ASN A 222 0.91 -3.84 18.18
N LYS A 223 0.32 -4.27 19.29
CA LYS A 223 -0.18 -3.36 20.33
C LYS A 223 0.98 -2.50 20.78
N GLN A 224 0.79 -1.19 20.76
CA GLN A 224 1.71 -0.32 21.48
C GLN A 224 1.50 -0.59 22.98
N VAL A 225 2.58 -0.96 23.67
CA VAL A 225 2.57 -1.02 25.13
C VAL A 225 2.33 0.42 25.58
N GLY A 226 1.13 0.71 26.08
CA GLY A 226 0.83 2.01 26.66
C GLY A 226 1.80 2.31 27.80
N ASP A 227 2.05 3.60 28.04
CA ASP A 227 2.91 4.06 29.13
C ASP A 227 2.58 3.34 30.45
N PRO A 228 3.59 2.88 31.20
CA PRO A 228 3.41 2.04 32.40
C PRO A 228 2.79 2.77 33.60
N GLU A 229 2.18 3.95 33.43
CA GLU A 229 1.65 4.76 34.54
C GLU A 229 0.15 4.55 34.81
N VAL A 230 -0.57 3.77 34.01
CA VAL A 230 -1.93 3.33 34.37
C VAL A 230 -1.86 1.93 34.96
N LEU A 231 -1.45 1.87 36.23
CA LEU A 231 -1.62 0.73 37.11
C LEU A 231 -3.13 0.49 37.32
N ASP A 232 -3.73 -0.32 36.47
CA ASP A 232 -5.02 -0.92 36.81
C ASP A 232 -4.73 -2.03 37.84
N GLY A 233 -5.19 -1.79 39.07
CA GLY A 233 -4.96 -2.69 40.19
C GLY A 233 -5.81 -3.95 40.10
N GLY A 234 -5.18 -5.12 40.17
CA GLY A 234 -5.87 -6.40 40.38
C GLY A 234 -5.03 -7.63 40.03
N ASP A 235 -4.52 -8.29 41.08
CA ASP A 235 -4.13 -9.70 41.24
C ASP A 235 -3.22 -10.41 40.20
N ASP A 236 -1.99 -10.70 40.68
CA ASP A 236 -1.32 -12.01 40.71
C ASP A 236 -1.63 -13.04 39.60
N ASP A 237 -0.70 -13.17 38.63
CA ASP A 237 0.01 -14.42 38.25
C ASP A 237 0.82 -14.18 36.95
N LYS A 238 2.08 -13.74 37.07
CA LYS A 238 2.98 -13.58 35.90
C LYS A 238 3.57 -14.95 35.49
N GLY A 239 2.72 -15.79 34.90
CA GLY A 239 3.16 -16.87 34.01
C GLY A 239 3.84 -16.30 32.75
N PRO A 240 4.53 -17.13 31.94
CA PRO A 240 5.28 -16.66 30.78
C PRO A 240 4.32 -15.97 29.80
N THR A 241 4.52 -14.67 29.59
CA THR A 241 3.76 -13.81 28.70
C THR A 241 3.61 -14.45 27.33
N THR A 242 2.41 -14.93 27.02
CA THR A 242 2.14 -15.51 25.71
C THR A 242 2.15 -14.39 24.68
N THR A 243 2.93 -14.54 23.60
CA THR A 243 3.05 -13.62 22.45
C THR A 243 1.71 -13.18 21.80
N SER A 244 0.59 -13.75 22.22
CA SER A 244 -0.76 -13.46 21.76
C SER A 244 -1.34 -12.16 22.35
N GLU A 245 -0.83 -11.69 23.49
CA GLU A 245 -1.40 -10.50 24.17
C GLU A 245 -1.02 -9.17 23.51
N HIS A 246 -0.01 -9.18 22.63
CA HIS A 246 0.56 -7.99 21.99
C HIS A 246 0.14 -7.79 20.52
N LEU A 247 -0.85 -8.52 20.01
CA LEU A 247 -1.28 -8.41 18.61
C LEU A 247 -2.73 -7.95 18.52
N ASP A 248 -2.96 -6.88 17.76
CA ASP A 248 -4.28 -6.40 17.37
C ASP A 248 -4.64 -6.92 15.99
N LEU A 249 -5.78 -7.61 15.87
CA LEU A 249 -6.33 -8.02 14.59
C LEU A 249 -7.03 -6.81 13.94
N ILE A 250 -6.35 -6.19 12.98
CA ILE A 250 -6.83 -4.96 12.32
C ILE A 250 -7.66 -5.24 11.07
N GLY A 251 -7.55 -6.44 10.49
CA GLY A 251 -8.26 -6.76 9.27
C GLY A 251 -8.18 -8.22 8.87
N THR A 252 -9.03 -8.57 7.92
CA THR A 252 -9.10 -9.89 7.31
C THR A 252 -9.03 -9.76 5.80
N GLY A 253 -8.73 -10.86 5.11
CA GLY A 253 -8.58 -10.82 3.67
C GLY A 253 -8.46 -12.20 3.03
N THR A 254 -8.17 -12.18 1.74
CA THR A 254 -7.94 -13.38 0.93
C THR A 254 -6.77 -13.16 -0.02
N VAL A 255 -5.96 -14.20 -0.21
CA VAL A 255 -4.88 -14.17 -1.20
C VAL A 255 -5.46 -14.15 -2.62
N VAL A 256 -4.97 -13.22 -3.42
CA VAL A 256 -5.28 -13.09 -4.84
C VAL A 256 -4.18 -13.75 -5.66
N ALA A 257 -4.50 -14.16 -6.88
CA ALA A 257 -3.49 -14.70 -7.80
C ALA A 257 -2.29 -13.73 -7.91
N PRO A 258 -1.05 -14.24 -7.77
CA PRO A 258 0.14 -13.43 -7.94
C PRO A 258 0.22 -12.97 -9.38
N ASP A 259 0.46 -11.68 -9.56
CA ASP A 259 0.52 -11.04 -10.86
C ASP A 259 1.62 -9.98 -10.81
N GLN A 260 2.70 -10.25 -11.55
CA GLN A 260 3.83 -9.33 -11.67
C GLN A 260 3.57 -8.20 -12.66
N SER A 261 2.57 -8.34 -13.53
CA SER A 261 2.19 -7.30 -14.50
C SER A 261 1.30 -6.23 -13.88
N ARG A 262 0.82 -6.44 -12.65
CA ARG A 262 0.01 -5.49 -11.89
C ARG A 262 0.86 -4.27 -11.52
N VAL A 263 0.59 -3.13 -12.15
CA VAL A 263 1.30 -1.87 -11.86
C VAL A 263 0.54 -1.10 -10.79
N VAL A 264 1.24 -0.66 -9.74
CA VAL A 264 0.70 0.26 -8.72
C VAL A 264 1.28 1.65 -8.95
N ALA A 265 0.45 2.57 -9.43
CA ALA A 265 0.88 3.90 -9.83
C ALA A 265 0.49 4.96 -8.79
N LYS A 266 1.47 5.71 -8.31
CA LYS A 266 1.25 6.86 -7.43
C LYS A 266 0.76 8.06 -8.23
N ARG A 267 -0.44 8.54 -7.91
CA ARG A 267 -1.01 9.76 -8.47
C ARG A 267 -0.51 10.98 -7.70
N ALA A 268 -0.37 12.09 -8.40
CA ALA A 268 -0.13 13.40 -7.82
C ALA A 268 -1.06 14.40 -8.51
N ILE A 269 -1.81 15.16 -7.72
CA ILE A 269 -2.67 16.24 -8.20
C ILE A 269 -2.01 17.54 -7.79
N LEU A 270 -1.74 18.40 -8.79
CA LEU A 270 -1.28 19.76 -8.55
C LEU A 270 -2.52 20.64 -8.39
N THR A 271 -2.60 21.33 -7.27
CA THR A 271 -3.68 22.27 -7.00
C THR A 271 -3.26 23.68 -7.32
N GLY A 272 -4.22 24.48 -7.75
CA GLY A 272 -4.03 25.89 -8.06
C GLY A 272 -5.28 26.67 -7.70
N HIS A 273 -5.09 27.90 -7.23
CA HIS A 273 -6.18 28.76 -6.84
C HIS A 273 -6.59 29.67 -8.01
N PRO A 274 -7.87 29.65 -8.46
CA PRO A 274 -8.33 30.59 -9.48
C PRO A 274 -8.31 32.01 -8.94
N PHE A 275 -7.63 32.92 -9.63
CA PHE A 275 -7.45 34.31 -9.21
C PHE A 275 -8.31 35.28 -10.02
N LYS A 276 -8.18 35.26 -11.36
CA LYS A 276 -8.95 36.13 -12.27
C LYS A 276 -9.77 35.29 -13.24
N ILE A 277 -11.08 35.48 -13.28
CA ILE A 277 -12.00 34.73 -14.14
C ILE A 277 -12.59 35.67 -15.19
N ASN A 278 -12.27 35.45 -16.46
CA ASN A 278 -12.70 36.27 -17.59
C ASN A 278 -13.40 35.42 -18.66
N ARG A 279 -14.73 35.30 -18.64
CA ARG A 279 -15.57 34.56 -19.60
C ARG A 279 -15.07 33.14 -19.95
N LYS A 280 -14.06 33.00 -20.81
CA LYS A 280 -13.44 31.74 -21.28
C LYS A 280 -12.01 31.51 -20.77
N VAL A 281 -11.41 32.48 -20.08
CA VAL A 281 -10.01 32.43 -19.62
C VAL A 281 -9.99 32.58 -18.10
N VAL A 282 -9.32 31.66 -17.42
CA VAL A 282 -9.10 31.71 -15.97
C VAL A 282 -7.60 31.81 -15.71
N THR A 283 -7.20 32.80 -14.92
CA THR A 283 -5.83 32.93 -14.42
C THR A 283 -5.75 32.18 -13.09
N VAL A 284 -4.91 31.16 -13.01
CA VAL A 284 -4.68 30.34 -11.81
C VAL A 284 -3.34 30.71 -11.18
N ARG A 285 -3.32 30.86 -9.85
CA ARG A 285 -2.11 31.11 -9.03
C ARG A 285 -1.78 29.91 -8.15
N TYR A 286 -0.57 29.90 -7.60
CA TYR A 286 -0.07 28.91 -6.63
C TYR A 286 0.04 27.45 -7.13
N MET A 287 -0.25 27.18 -8.41
CA MET A 287 0.01 25.87 -9.02
C MET A 287 1.49 25.67 -9.40
N PHE A 288 2.14 26.73 -9.88
CA PHE A 288 3.56 26.74 -10.22
C PHE A 288 4.15 28.10 -9.84
N PHE A 289 5.44 28.12 -9.51
CA PHE A 289 6.17 29.33 -9.10
C PHE A 289 7.14 29.84 -10.17
N ASN A 290 7.38 29.06 -11.24
CA ASN A 290 8.26 29.41 -12.35
C ASN A 290 7.55 29.32 -13.69
N ALA A 291 7.81 30.28 -14.58
CA ALA A 291 7.24 30.29 -15.93
C ALA A 291 7.72 29.10 -16.78
N GLU A 292 8.93 28.59 -16.53
CA GLU A 292 9.48 27.43 -17.22
C GLU A 292 8.75 26.14 -16.84
N ASP A 293 8.35 25.99 -15.57
CA ASP A 293 7.56 24.85 -15.11
C ASP A 293 6.18 24.85 -15.81
N VAL A 294 5.51 26.00 -15.92
CA VAL A 294 4.24 26.11 -16.65
C VAL A 294 4.38 25.65 -18.11
N LYS A 295 5.50 26.02 -18.78
CA LYS A 295 5.77 25.58 -20.16
C LYS A 295 6.03 24.07 -20.23
N TRP A 296 6.75 23.51 -19.26
CA TRP A 296 7.04 22.07 -19.17
C TRP A 296 5.76 21.25 -19.05
N PHE A 297 4.83 21.66 -18.18
CA PHE A 297 3.58 20.94 -17.93
C PHE A 297 2.43 21.30 -18.90
N LYS A 298 2.67 22.15 -19.92
CA LYS A 298 1.64 22.61 -20.86
C LYS A 298 0.94 21.49 -21.65
N ALA A 299 1.62 20.36 -21.87
CA ALA A 299 1.07 19.21 -22.59
C ALA A 299 0.04 18.40 -21.78
N PHE A 300 -0.02 18.62 -20.46
CA PHE A 300 -0.97 17.93 -19.59
C PHE A 300 -2.34 18.61 -19.63
N GLN A 301 -3.37 17.77 -19.54
CA GLN A 301 -4.73 18.25 -19.44
C GLN A 301 -4.98 18.79 -18.03
N LEU A 302 -5.50 20.02 -17.97
CA LEU A 302 -6.04 20.64 -16.75
C LEU A 302 -7.47 20.18 -16.48
#